data_AF-D1C750-F1
#
_entry.id   AF-D1C750-F1
#
_cell.length_a   1.000
_cell.length_b   1.000
_cell.length_c   1.000
_cell.angle_alpha   90.00
_cell.angle_beta   90.00
_cell.angle_gamma   90.00
#
_symmetry.space_group_name_H-M   'P 1'
#
loop_
_entity.id
_entity.type
_entity.pdbx_description
1 polymer ?
#
loop_
_entity_poly.entity_id
_entity_poly.type
_entity_poly.pdbx_seq_one_letter_code
_entity_poly.pdbx_strand_id
1 'polypeptide(L)'
;MSARGSARQAAVRWAIDIVGRDDVVYLDTETTGLGPDAEIVDIAVVDQAGRVLLNSLVQPRNPIPAEATRVHGITNKMVMNAPEWPEVYQELARIIQDYPTLIIYNAAYDRRLISQTCRRYGISVPRADWQCAMLNYAAYRGEWNARYGNHRWHTLEKAAIETGAPMPPTHRALDDAQACRHVVLSMAGVATARRAPTVRVPARPAASPAVAPATSGVRSAQPSRASAAAAEPVVTIRELQSDSTEAESAEVERIEVKPTDVSDTPAAAPPRQREWYQHWWLWLIIVLLPIPWIDWIAIPLLIYYLPFTAKTRAIIGATTGVIVLFGFIAMALGI
;
A
#
# COMPACT_ATOMS: atom_id res chain seq x y z
N MET A 1 -9.51 -28.03 -13.39
CA MET A 1 -9.42 -26.65 -12.86
C MET A 1 -8.34 -25.90 -13.63
N SER A 2 -8.62 -24.72 -14.19
CA SER A 2 -7.58 -23.95 -14.91
C SER A 2 -6.56 -23.38 -13.91
N ALA A 3 -5.29 -23.23 -14.34
CA ALA A 3 -4.22 -22.66 -13.51
C ALA A 3 -4.53 -21.26 -12.93
N ARG A 4 -5.49 -20.53 -13.51
CA ARG A 4 -5.99 -19.25 -13.00
C ARG A 4 -6.88 -19.41 -11.76
N GLY A 5 -7.70 -20.45 -11.74
CA GLY A 5 -8.58 -20.75 -10.60
C GLY A 5 -7.81 -21.12 -9.35
N SER A 6 -6.69 -21.84 -9.48
CA SER A 6 -5.86 -22.26 -8.34
C SER A 6 -5.08 -21.10 -7.70
N ALA A 7 -4.53 -20.17 -8.48
CA ALA A 7 -3.77 -19.04 -7.95
C ALA A 7 -4.65 -18.06 -7.16
N ARG A 8 -5.82 -17.73 -7.69
CA ARG A 8 -6.79 -16.89 -6.96
C ARG A 8 -7.27 -17.57 -5.68
N GLN A 9 -7.57 -18.87 -5.71
CA GLN A 9 -7.96 -19.63 -4.52
C GLN A 9 -6.84 -19.70 -3.47
N ALA A 10 -5.57 -19.79 -3.89
CA ALA A 10 -4.43 -19.72 -2.98
C ALA A 10 -4.34 -18.34 -2.32
N ALA A 11 -4.48 -17.25 -3.08
CA ALA A 11 -4.46 -15.89 -2.55
C ALA A 11 -5.62 -15.60 -1.58
N VAL A 12 -6.82 -16.12 -1.85
CA VAL A 12 -7.97 -16.02 -0.93
C VAL A 12 -7.71 -16.80 0.35
N ARG A 13 -7.20 -18.04 0.27
CA ARG A 13 -6.84 -18.83 1.46
C ARG A 13 -5.76 -18.16 2.29
N TRP A 14 -4.74 -17.59 1.63
CA TRP A 14 -3.72 -16.78 2.29
C TRP A 14 -4.36 -15.60 3.03
N ALA A 15 -5.25 -14.84 2.39
CA ALA A 15 -5.90 -13.71 3.05
C ALA A 15 -6.76 -14.14 4.25
N ILE A 16 -7.50 -15.26 4.15
CA ILE A 16 -8.27 -15.83 5.25
C ILE A 16 -7.37 -16.24 6.41
N ASP A 17 -6.25 -16.93 6.12
CA ASP A 17 -5.25 -17.33 7.13
C ASP A 17 -4.67 -16.10 7.84
N ILE A 18 -4.23 -15.10 7.07
CA ILE A 18 -3.68 -13.86 7.61
C ILE A 18 -4.70 -13.18 8.52
N VAL A 19 -5.93 -12.99 8.08
CA VAL A 19 -6.96 -12.28 8.86
C VAL A 19 -7.42 -13.05 10.11
N GLY A 20 -7.29 -14.38 10.11
CA GLY A 20 -7.62 -15.22 11.27
C GLY A 20 -6.53 -15.28 12.34
N ARG A 21 -5.40 -14.58 12.16
CA ARG A 21 -4.25 -14.60 13.06
C ARG A 21 -4.13 -13.31 13.86
N ASP A 22 -3.83 -13.45 15.14
CA ASP A 22 -3.64 -12.32 16.08
C ASP A 22 -2.19 -11.81 16.14
N ASP A 23 -1.24 -12.53 15.53
CA ASP A 23 0.20 -12.26 15.55
C ASP A 23 0.69 -11.51 14.28
N VAL A 24 -0.26 -10.84 13.60
CA VAL A 24 -0.05 -10.16 12.33
C VAL A 24 -0.22 -8.64 12.47
N VAL A 25 0.69 -7.91 11.81
CA VAL A 25 0.60 -6.46 11.64
C VAL A 25 0.83 -6.05 10.19
N TYR A 26 0.36 -4.86 9.84
CA TYR A 26 0.57 -4.22 8.54
C TYR A 26 1.55 -3.08 8.69
N LEU A 27 2.57 -3.03 7.83
CA LEU A 27 3.63 -2.03 7.88
C LEU A 27 3.77 -1.35 6.53
N ASP A 28 4.07 -0.06 6.56
CA ASP A 28 4.48 0.72 5.39
C ASP A 28 5.56 1.74 5.78
N THR A 29 6.39 2.14 4.81
CA THR A 29 7.44 3.15 4.98
C THR A 29 7.45 4.17 3.83
N GLU A 30 7.67 5.44 4.19
CA GLU A 30 8.08 6.46 3.23
C GLU A 30 9.57 6.73 3.37
N THR A 31 10.24 7.09 2.28
CA THR A 31 11.70 7.16 2.26
C THR A 31 12.24 8.32 1.46
N THR A 32 13.53 8.61 1.66
CA THR A 32 14.25 9.62 0.86
C THR A 32 14.44 9.23 -0.61
N GLY A 33 14.10 8.00 -1.02
CA GLY A 33 14.19 7.58 -2.42
C GLY A 33 14.20 6.06 -2.62
N LEU A 34 14.56 5.62 -3.83
CA LEU A 34 14.54 4.19 -4.20
C LEU A 34 15.93 3.53 -4.10
N GLY A 35 16.99 4.32 -3.95
CA GLY A 35 18.38 3.92 -4.05
C GLY A 35 18.92 3.08 -2.87
N PRO A 36 20.20 2.67 -2.96
CA PRO A 36 20.89 1.91 -1.91
C PRO A 36 21.23 2.74 -0.67
N ASP A 37 21.19 4.06 -0.78
CA ASP A 37 21.48 5.05 0.26
C ASP A 37 20.22 5.68 0.87
N ALA A 38 19.03 5.31 0.35
CA ALA A 38 17.75 5.79 0.85
C ALA A 38 17.53 5.44 2.32
N GLU A 39 16.84 6.33 3.03
CA GLU A 39 16.55 6.21 4.45
C GLU A 39 15.04 6.34 4.67
N ILE A 40 14.54 5.67 5.70
CA ILE A 40 13.14 5.80 6.13
C ILE A 40 12.94 7.20 6.73
N VAL A 41 11.83 7.85 6.37
CA VAL A 41 11.41 9.17 6.85
C VAL A 41 10.00 9.18 7.45
N ASP A 42 9.20 8.15 7.18
CA ASP A 42 7.92 7.86 7.82
C ASP A 42 7.78 6.35 7.97
N ILE A 43 7.20 5.90 9.07
CA ILE A 43 6.88 4.49 9.29
C ILE A 43 5.60 4.37 10.10
N ALA A 44 4.76 3.43 9.69
CA ALA A 44 3.57 3.09 10.44
C ALA A 44 3.40 1.57 10.54
N VAL A 45 2.84 1.15 11.66
CA VAL A 45 2.44 -0.22 11.92
C VAL A 45 1.03 -0.23 12.49
N VAL A 46 0.14 -1.00 11.89
CA VAL A 46 -1.24 -1.16 12.35
C VAL A 46 -1.58 -2.64 12.53
N ASP A 47 -2.40 -2.94 13.52
CA ASP A 47 -2.81 -4.33 13.79
C ASP A 47 -4.01 -4.77 12.95
N GLN A 48 -4.49 -5.99 13.18
CA GLN A 48 -5.66 -6.55 12.51
C GLN A 48 -6.96 -5.77 12.75
N ALA A 49 -7.10 -5.06 13.86
CA ALA A 49 -8.25 -4.21 14.13
C ALA A 49 -8.12 -2.81 13.51
N GLY A 50 -6.94 -2.49 12.95
CA GLY A 50 -6.60 -1.17 12.42
C GLY A 50 -6.18 -0.19 13.52
N ARG A 51 -5.86 -0.67 14.73
CA ARG A 51 -5.25 0.15 15.78
C ARG A 51 -3.82 0.46 15.39
N VAL A 52 -3.41 1.70 15.62
CA VAL A 52 -2.05 2.16 15.35
C VAL A 52 -1.13 1.70 16.48
N LEU A 53 -0.13 0.89 16.14
CA LEU A 53 0.89 0.43 17.07
C LEU A 53 2.17 1.28 16.98
N LEU A 54 2.47 1.79 15.79
CA LEU A 54 3.55 2.74 15.54
C LEU A 54 3.11 3.71 14.45
N ASN A 55 3.43 4.99 14.61
CA ASN A 55 3.27 6.02 13.59
C ASN A 55 4.26 7.15 13.88
N SER A 56 5.37 7.18 13.16
CA SER A 56 6.45 8.12 13.43
C SER A 56 7.09 8.61 12.15
N LEU A 57 7.31 9.92 12.09
CA LEU A 57 8.36 10.46 11.23
C LEU A 57 9.73 9.99 11.75
N VAL A 58 10.69 9.91 10.86
CA VAL A 58 12.08 9.53 11.17
C VAL A 58 13.01 10.60 10.63
N GLN A 59 13.94 11.06 11.45
CA GLN A 59 15.00 11.96 11.01
C GLN A 59 16.05 11.18 10.18
N PRO A 60 16.18 11.43 8.86
CA PRO A 60 17.24 10.84 8.07
C PRO A 60 18.57 11.57 8.31
N ARG A 61 19.69 10.91 8.00
CA ARG A 61 21.02 11.54 8.02
C ARG A 61 21.26 12.44 6.81
N ASN A 62 20.67 12.10 5.67
CA ASN A 62 20.73 12.89 4.45
C ASN A 62 19.46 13.73 4.25
N PRO A 63 19.55 14.92 3.63
CA PRO A 63 18.37 15.69 3.28
C PRO A 63 17.41 14.90 2.39
N ILE A 64 16.11 15.05 2.64
CA ILE A 64 15.05 14.49 1.79
C ILE A 64 15.09 15.19 0.41
N PRO A 65 15.27 14.44 -0.69
CA PRO A 65 15.22 14.99 -2.04
C PRO A 65 13.85 15.59 -2.37
N ALA A 66 13.84 16.63 -3.21
CA ALA A 66 12.61 17.29 -3.63
C ALA A 66 11.66 16.34 -4.39
N GLU A 67 12.18 15.33 -5.08
CA GLU A 67 11.36 14.32 -5.75
C GLU A 67 10.61 13.41 -4.79
N ALA A 68 11.26 12.95 -3.72
CA ALA A 68 10.61 12.18 -2.66
C ALA A 68 9.55 13.04 -1.95
N THR A 69 9.91 14.29 -1.62
CA THR A 69 8.98 15.27 -1.04
C THR A 69 7.73 15.48 -1.91
N ARG A 70 7.85 15.46 -3.25
CA ARG A 70 6.69 15.58 -4.16
C ARG A 70 5.76 14.37 -4.13
N VAL A 71 6.25 13.20 -3.73
CA VAL A 71 5.46 11.97 -3.62
C VAL A 71 4.72 11.94 -2.28
N HIS A 72 5.47 11.98 -1.18
CA HIS A 72 4.92 11.74 0.17
C HIS A 72 4.63 13.02 0.97
N GLY A 73 5.02 14.21 0.47
CA GLY A 73 4.74 15.49 1.12
C GLY A 73 5.57 15.82 2.37
N ILE A 74 6.50 14.95 2.77
CA ILE A 74 7.31 15.10 3.98
C ILE A 74 8.52 15.98 3.68
N THR A 75 8.66 17.06 4.43
CA THR A 75 9.72 18.04 4.23
C THR A 75 10.84 17.87 5.25
N ASN A 76 12.05 18.33 4.91
CA ASN A 76 13.18 18.38 5.86
C ASN A 76 12.84 19.09 7.18
N LYS A 77 11.96 20.11 7.14
CA LYS A 77 11.47 20.81 8.33
C LYS A 77 10.59 19.94 9.22
N MET A 78 9.81 19.01 8.66
CA MET A 78 8.96 18.11 9.44
C MET A 78 9.79 17.09 10.22
N VAL A 79 10.89 16.63 9.64
CA VAL A 79 11.74 15.58 10.23
C VAL A 79 12.90 16.10 11.07
N MET A 80 13.17 17.41 11.10
CA MET A 80 14.36 17.97 11.76
C MET A 80 14.42 17.74 13.28
N ASN A 81 13.26 17.53 13.91
CA ASN A 81 13.13 17.23 15.34
C ASN A 81 12.40 15.89 15.57
N ALA A 82 12.27 15.08 14.52
CA ALA A 82 11.71 13.74 14.64
C ALA A 82 12.76 12.81 15.29
N PRO A 83 12.34 11.69 15.90
CA PRO A 83 13.28 10.71 16.42
C PRO A 83 14.17 10.14 15.31
N GLU A 84 15.41 9.78 15.66
CA GLU A 84 16.30 9.08 14.74
C GLU A 84 15.90 7.59 14.62
N TRP A 85 16.42 6.92 13.59
CA TRP A 85 16.14 5.51 13.36
C TRP A 85 16.33 4.59 14.58
N PRO A 86 17.38 4.71 15.41
CA PRO A 86 17.55 3.82 16.56
C PRO A 86 16.40 3.90 17.58
N GLU A 87 15.82 5.07 17.78
CA GLU A 87 14.71 5.28 18.73
C GLU A 87 13.44 4.62 18.19
N VAL A 88 13.11 4.89 16.92
CA VAL A 88 11.94 4.32 16.24
C VAL A 88 12.08 2.79 16.08
N TYR A 89 13.30 2.32 15.80
CA TYR A 89 13.59 0.90 15.67
C TYR A 89 13.37 0.14 16.97
N GLN A 90 13.65 0.73 18.13
CA GLN A 90 13.41 0.07 19.42
C GLN A 90 11.92 -0.23 19.61
N GLU A 91 11.04 0.68 19.20
CA GLU A 91 9.60 0.48 19.25
C GLU A 91 9.15 -0.57 18.22
N LEU A 92 9.61 -0.47 16.98
CA LEU A 92 9.36 -1.46 15.94
C LEU A 92 9.80 -2.87 16.39
N ALA A 93 10.98 -3.00 17.00
CA ALA A 93 11.51 -4.27 17.46
C ALA A 93 10.69 -4.90 18.59
N ARG A 94 10.03 -4.10 19.44
CA ARG A 94 9.08 -4.60 20.45
C ARG A 94 7.82 -5.11 19.76
N ILE A 95 7.28 -4.34 18.81
CA ILE A 95 6.10 -4.76 18.03
C ILE A 95 6.38 -6.08 17.29
N ILE A 96 7.55 -6.25 16.67
CA ILE A 96 7.89 -7.49 15.96
C ILE A 96 8.02 -8.70 16.90
N GLN A 97 8.36 -8.51 18.18
CA GLN A 97 8.38 -9.61 19.15
C GLN A 97 6.98 -10.14 19.44
N ASP A 98 6.00 -9.24 19.55
CA ASP A 98 4.59 -9.60 19.79
C ASP A 98 3.87 -10.01 18.49
N TYR A 99 4.29 -9.45 17.35
CA TYR A 99 3.71 -9.63 16.02
C TYR A 99 4.78 -9.99 14.98
N PRO A 100 5.23 -11.25 14.93
CA PRO A 100 6.34 -11.66 14.07
C PRO A 100 5.99 -11.67 12.57
N THR A 101 4.70 -11.67 12.19
CA THR A 101 4.28 -11.66 10.78
C THR A 101 3.90 -10.25 10.33
N LEU A 102 4.64 -9.71 9.36
CA LEU A 102 4.46 -8.37 8.82
C LEU A 102 3.91 -8.47 7.40
N ILE A 103 2.73 -7.88 7.20
CA ILE A 103 2.11 -7.76 5.88
C ILE A 103 2.41 -6.38 5.32
N ILE A 104 3.08 -6.37 4.18
CA ILE A 104 3.50 -5.14 3.52
C ILE A 104 3.06 -5.24 2.07
N TYR A 105 2.58 -4.13 1.50
CA TYR A 105 2.10 -4.18 0.13
C TYR A 105 3.23 -4.59 -0.81
N ASN A 106 4.38 -3.93 -0.78
CA ASN A 106 5.59 -4.34 -1.48
C ASN A 106 6.71 -4.76 -0.52
N ALA A 107 6.53 -5.88 0.18
CA ALA A 107 7.44 -6.31 1.26
C ALA A 107 8.93 -6.35 0.90
N ALA A 108 9.28 -6.63 -0.35
CA ALA A 108 10.68 -6.63 -0.79
C ALA A 108 11.33 -5.24 -0.72
N TYR A 109 10.55 -4.19 -0.99
CA TYR A 109 10.99 -2.80 -0.90
C TYR A 109 11.24 -2.42 0.56
N ASP A 110 10.22 -2.45 1.41
CA ASP A 110 10.31 -2.03 2.82
C ASP A 110 11.33 -2.85 3.60
N ARG A 111 11.37 -4.18 3.41
CA ARG A 111 12.39 -5.03 4.05
C ARG A 111 13.80 -4.59 3.68
N ARG A 112 14.04 -4.24 2.41
CA ARG A 112 15.35 -3.74 1.96
C ARG A 112 15.67 -2.40 2.61
N LEU A 113 14.71 -1.48 2.65
CA LEU A 113 14.85 -0.15 3.23
C LEU A 113 15.14 -0.22 4.74
N ILE A 114 14.36 -0.99 5.49
CA ILE A 114 14.60 -1.27 6.92
C ILE A 114 16.00 -1.88 7.10
N SER A 115 16.36 -2.88 6.27
CA SER A 115 17.68 -3.52 6.38
C SER A 115 18.84 -2.56 6.12
N GLN A 116 18.75 -1.70 5.10
CA GLN A 116 19.82 -0.75 4.79
C GLN A 116 19.90 0.38 5.81
N THR A 117 18.76 0.87 6.32
CA THR A 117 18.75 1.85 7.42
C THR A 117 19.33 1.24 8.69
N CYS A 118 18.95 0.02 9.10
CA CYS A 118 19.59 -0.69 10.22
C CYS A 118 21.11 -0.78 10.07
N ARG A 119 21.61 -1.20 8.89
CA ARG A 119 23.05 -1.28 8.61
C ARG A 119 23.76 0.05 8.79
N ARG A 120 23.14 1.17 8.40
CA ARG A 120 23.70 2.52 8.52
C ARG A 120 23.90 2.96 9.98
N TYR A 121 23.11 2.42 10.89
CA TYR A 121 23.21 2.66 12.33
C TYR A 121 23.93 1.55 13.10
N GLY A 122 24.45 0.52 12.42
CA GLY A 122 25.08 -0.62 13.09
C GLY A 122 24.09 -1.50 13.88
N ILE A 123 22.82 -1.46 13.51
CA ILE A 123 21.73 -2.21 14.16
C ILE A 123 21.49 -3.51 13.40
N SER A 124 21.16 -4.59 14.12
CA SER A 124 20.75 -5.85 13.51
C SER A 124 19.43 -5.73 12.76
N VAL A 125 19.29 -6.42 11.63
CA VAL A 125 18.03 -6.45 10.89
C VAL A 125 17.02 -7.29 11.68
N PRO A 126 15.76 -6.85 11.84
CA PRO A 126 14.77 -7.59 12.60
C PRO A 126 14.48 -8.93 11.90
N ARG A 127 14.39 -10.00 12.70
CA ARG A 127 13.93 -11.31 12.24
C ARG A 127 12.41 -11.30 12.30
N ALA A 128 11.78 -11.36 11.14
CA ALA A 128 10.33 -11.36 11.01
C ALA A 128 9.94 -12.19 9.78
N ASP A 129 8.68 -12.61 9.76
CA ASP A 129 8.04 -13.22 8.59
C ASP A 129 7.45 -12.11 7.72
N TRP A 130 8.18 -11.74 6.67
CA TRP A 130 7.83 -10.65 5.75
C TRP A 130 6.97 -11.19 4.61
N GLN A 131 5.68 -10.84 4.59
CA GLN A 131 4.76 -11.29 3.56
C GLN A 131 4.28 -10.16 2.67
N CYS A 132 4.18 -10.46 1.37
CA CYS A 132 3.91 -9.46 0.33
C CYS A 132 2.44 -9.50 -0.11
N ALA A 133 1.67 -8.47 0.23
CA ALA A 133 0.27 -8.37 -0.18
C ALA A 133 0.12 -8.09 -1.68
N MET A 134 1.04 -7.37 -2.33
CA MET A 134 0.97 -7.07 -3.77
C MET A 134 1.02 -8.34 -4.62
N LEU A 135 1.86 -9.32 -4.27
CA LEU A 135 1.95 -10.58 -5.02
C LEU A 135 0.69 -11.43 -4.85
N ASN A 136 0.16 -11.48 -3.62
CA ASN A 136 -1.10 -12.16 -3.34
C ASN A 136 -2.28 -11.45 -4.04
N TYR A 137 -2.31 -10.12 -4.05
CA TYR A 137 -3.33 -9.35 -4.77
C TYR A 137 -3.23 -9.55 -6.28
N ALA A 138 -2.02 -9.59 -6.86
CA ALA A 138 -1.82 -9.92 -8.27
C ALA A 138 -2.39 -11.31 -8.62
N ALA A 139 -2.11 -12.33 -7.81
CA ALA A 139 -2.67 -13.67 -7.96
C ALA A 139 -4.20 -13.69 -7.76
N TYR A 140 -4.73 -12.90 -6.83
CA TYR A 140 -6.16 -12.72 -6.60
C TYR A 140 -6.88 -12.13 -7.83
N ARG A 141 -6.26 -11.14 -8.50
CA ARG A 141 -6.77 -10.55 -9.74
C ARG A 141 -6.67 -11.49 -10.93
N GLY A 142 -5.65 -12.36 -10.98
CA GLY A 142 -5.52 -13.39 -12.01
C GLY A 142 -5.15 -12.86 -13.40
N GLU A 143 -4.69 -11.61 -13.50
CA GLU A 143 -4.22 -10.99 -14.75
C GLU A 143 -2.84 -11.56 -15.14
N TRP A 144 -2.82 -12.69 -15.84
CA TRP A 144 -1.58 -13.35 -16.25
C TRP A 144 -0.77 -12.52 -17.26
N ASN A 145 0.52 -12.33 -17.00
CA ASN A 145 1.47 -11.68 -17.89
C ASN A 145 2.41 -12.74 -18.50
N ALA A 146 2.12 -13.16 -19.73
CA ALA A 146 2.88 -14.19 -20.43
C ALA A 146 4.35 -13.81 -20.69
N ARG A 147 4.66 -12.50 -20.79
CA ARG A 147 6.04 -12.02 -21.03
C ARG A 147 6.96 -12.28 -19.85
N TYR A 148 6.45 -12.15 -18.63
CA TYR A 148 7.24 -12.27 -17.40
C TYR A 148 6.93 -13.55 -16.61
N GLY A 149 6.01 -14.38 -17.09
CA GLY A 149 5.64 -15.64 -16.45
C GLY A 149 5.03 -15.47 -15.06
N ASN A 150 4.35 -14.35 -14.81
CA ASN A 150 3.77 -14.02 -13.51
C ASN A 150 2.41 -13.33 -13.63
N HIS A 151 1.72 -13.16 -12.50
CA HIS A 151 0.54 -12.30 -12.44
C HIS A 151 0.97 -10.83 -12.41
N ARG A 152 0.26 -10.00 -13.18
CA ARG A 152 0.50 -8.56 -13.27
C ARG A 152 0.35 -7.92 -11.89
N TRP A 153 1.31 -7.09 -11.52
CA TRP A 153 1.22 -6.29 -10.30
C TRP A 153 0.27 -5.12 -10.46
N HIS A 154 -0.39 -4.76 -9.36
CA HIS A 154 -1.25 -3.59 -9.25
C HIS A 154 -0.66 -2.68 -8.17
N THR A 155 -0.71 -1.36 -8.37
CA THR A 155 -0.33 -0.40 -7.32
C THR A 155 -1.28 -0.52 -6.12
N LEU A 156 -0.82 -0.12 -4.94
CA LEU A 156 -1.66 -0.09 -3.74
C LEU A 156 -2.90 0.78 -3.98
N GLU A 157 -2.74 1.94 -4.60
CA GLU A 157 -3.84 2.82 -4.98
C GLU A 157 -4.90 2.09 -5.81
N LYS A 158 -4.48 1.38 -6.87
CA LYS A 158 -5.41 0.62 -7.71
C LYS A 158 -6.11 -0.48 -6.91
N ALA A 159 -5.37 -1.21 -6.09
CA ALA A 159 -5.95 -2.27 -5.26
C ALA A 159 -6.94 -1.74 -4.23
N ALA A 160 -6.62 -0.63 -3.56
CA ALA A 160 -7.46 0.03 -2.59
C ALA A 160 -8.77 0.53 -3.23
N ILE A 161 -8.70 1.18 -4.40
CA ILE A 161 -9.87 1.62 -5.15
C ILE A 161 -10.75 0.43 -5.56
N GLU A 162 -10.15 -0.62 -6.14
CA GLU A 162 -10.87 -1.81 -6.62
C GLU A 162 -11.52 -2.62 -5.48
N THR A 163 -10.97 -2.54 -4.27
CA THR A 163 -11.51 -3.20 -3.07
C THR A 163 -12.42 -2.30 -2.23
N GLY A 164 -12.66 -1.05 -2.67
CA GLY A 164 -13.57 -0.12 -2.01
C GLY A 164 -13.03 0.43 -0.68
N ALA A 165 -11.73 0.68 -0.59
CA ALA A 165 -11.12 1.33 0.57
C ALA A 165 -11.79 2.68 0.86
N PRO A 166 -12.01 3.03 2.14
CA PRO A 166 -12.70 4.27 2.52
C PRO A 166 -11.89 5.52 2.18
N MET A 167 -10.56 5.41 2.15
CA MET A 167 -9.65 6.45 1.68
C MET A 167 -8.61 5.84 0.76
N PRO A 168 -8.21 6.55 -0.32
CA PRO A 168 -7.06 6.14 -1.12
C PRO A 168 -5.75 6.34 -0.30
N PRO A 169 -4.68 5.58 -0.62
CA PRO A 169 -3.36 5.86 -0.08
C PRO A 169 -2.93 7.28 -0.44
N THR A 170 -2.29 7.97 0.50
CA THR A 170 -1.88 9.37 0.36
C THR A 170 -0.38 9.55 0.29
N HIS A 171 0.37 8.44 0.22
CA HIS A 171 1.83 8.43 0.41
C HIS A 171 2.21 8.96 1.80
N ARG A 172 1.43 8.53 2.79
CA ARG A 172 1.74 8.62 4.20
C ARG A 172 1.71 7.22 4.74
N ALA A 173 2.74 6.81 5.48
CA ALA A 173 2.91 5.43 5.90
C ALA A 173 1.66 4.87 6.62
N LEU A 174 0.99 5.68 7.45
CA LEU A 174 -0.23 5.24 8.14
C LEU A 174 -1.40 4.96 7.19
N ASP A 175 -1.65 5.85 6.23
CA ASP A 175 -2.76 5.71 5.29
C ASP A 175 -2.53 4.50 4.37
N ASP A 176 -1.28 4.31 3.94
CA ASP A 176 -0.88 3.22 3.07
C ASP A 176 -0.89 1.87 3.81
N ALA A 177 -0.47 1.81 5.08
CA ALA A 177 -0.61 0.63 5.92
C ALA A 177 -2.08 0.23 6.15
N GLN A 178 -2.97 1.21 6.38
CA GLN A 178 -4.42 0.98 6.48
C GLN A 178 -5.03 0.51 5.15
N ALA A 179 -4.60 1.09 4.03
CA ALA A 179 -5.03 0.66 2.70
C ALA A 179 -4.58 -0.78 2.39
N CYS A 180 -3.34 -1.14 2.74
CA CYS A 180 -2.82 -2.50 2.63
C CYS A 180 -3.69 -3.48 3.44
N ARG A 181 -3.98 -3.14 4.70
CA ARG A 181 -4.89 -3.90 5.55
C ARG A 181 -6.27 -4.09 4.91
N HIS A 182 -6.86 -3.01 4.41
CA HIS A 182 -8.18 -3.07 3.76
C HIS A 182 -8.19 -4.02 2.55
N VAL A 183 -7.15 -3.98 1.71
CA VAL A 183 -7.02 -4.88 0.55
C VAL A 183 -7.02 -6.34 1.00
N VAL A 184 -6.26 -6.68 2.03
CA VAL A 184 -6.18 -8.07 2.54
C VAL A 184 -7.50 -8.52 3.15
N LEU A 185 -8.16 -7.69 3.96
CA LEU A 185 -9.49 -7.99 4.51
C LEU A 185 -10.52 -8.22 3.40
N SER A 186 -10.47 -7.40 2.35
CA SER A 186 -11.36 -7.52 1.20
C SER A 186 -11.10 -8.80 0.40
N MET A 187 -9.84 -9.22 0.26
CA MET A 187 -9.49 -10.51 -0.36
C MET A 187 -10.00 -11.71 0.45
N ALA A 188 -10.06 -11.59 1.78
CA ALA A 188 -10.61 -12.60 2.69
C ALA A 188 -12.16 -12.61 2.72
N GLY A 189 -12.82 -11.61 2.11
CA GLY A 189 -14.27 -11.46 2.15
C GLY A 189 -14.80 -10.88 3.46
N VAL A 190 -13.95 -10.27 4.28
CA VAL A 190 -14.37 -9.58 5.51
C VAL A 190 -14.97 -8.23 5.16
N ALA A 191 -16.18 -7.98 5.65
CA ALA A 191 -16.84 -6.69 5.50
C ALA A 191 -16.06 -5.61 6.26
N THR A 192 -15.37 -4.75 5.53
CA THR A 192 -14.74 -3.55 6.05
C THR A 192 -15.84 -2.49 6.22
N ALA A 193 -16.35 -2.34 7.44
CA ALA A 193 -17.39 -1.35 7.71
C ALA A 193 -16.91 0.05 7.27
N ARG A 194 -17.77 0.79 6.54
CA ARG A 194 -17.64 2.25 6.34
C ARG A 194 -17.85 2.95 7.69
N ARG A 195 -16.93 2.81 8.62
CA ARG A 195 -16.97 3.55 9.89
C ARG A 195 -15.74 4.44 9.94
N ALA A 196 -15.97 5.74 9.73
CA ALA A 196 -14.95 6.74 9.99
C ALA A 196 -14.48 6.60 11.44
N PRO A 197 -13.16 6.61 11.70
CA PRO A 197 -12.67 6.59 13.07
C PRO A 197 -13.06 7.92 13.73
N THR A 198 -13.93 7.88 14.74
CA THR A 198 -14.05 8.99 15.68
C THR A 198 -12.76 9.05 16.49
N VAL A 199 -11.79 9.81 16.00
CA VAL A 199 -10.62 10.19 16.79
C VAL A 199 -11.12 11.15 17.87
N ARG A 200 -11.28 10.67 19.10
CA ARG A 200 -11.26 11.55 20.26
C ARG A 200 -9.83 12.01 20.44
N VAL A 201 -9.51 13.18 19.89
CA VAL A 201 -8.29 13.90 20.25
C VAL A 201 -8.40 14.22 21.75
N PRO A 202 -7.51 13.72 22.62
CA PRO A 202 -7.50 14.15 24.01
C PRO A 202 -7.30 15.67 24.03
N ALA A 203 -8.15 16.37 24.79
CA ALA A 203 -8.04 17.81 24.93
C ALA A 203 -6.62 18.16 25.40
N ARG A 204 -5.99 19.13 24.71
CA ARG A 204 -4.70 19.69 25.08
C ARG A 204 -4.75 20.07 26.57
N PRO A 205 -3.80 19.64 27.42
CA PRO A 205 -3.77 20.11 28.79
C PRO A 205 -3.71 21.64 28.77
N ALA A 206 -4.57 22.27 29.57
CA ALA A 206 -4.62 23.71 29.71
C ALA A 206 -3.21 24.21 30.06
N ALA A 207 -2.76 25.25 29.36
CA ALA A 207 -1.50 25.91 29.69
C ALA A 207 -1.54 26.35 31.16
N SER A 208 -0.54 25.95 31.95
CA SER A 208 -0.33 26.51 33.28
C SER A 208 -0.27 28.04 33.20
N PRO A 209 -0.86 28.75 34.17
CA PRO A 209 -0.83 30.21 34.16
C PRO A 209 0.61 30.72 34.28
N ALA A 210 0.93 31.72 33.45
CA ALA A 210 2.22 32.38 33.45
C ALA A 210 2.54 32.97 34.83
N VAL A 211 3.71 32.62 35.37
CA VAL A 211 4.28 33.27 36.55
C VAL A 211 4.77 34.65 36.14
N ALA A 212 4.22 35.70 36.76
CA ALA A 212 4.64 37.08 36.57
C ALA A 212 6.09 37.29 37.09
N PRO A 213 6.87 38.23 36.51
CA PRO A 213 8.24 38.45 36.94
C PRO A 213 8.27 39.18 38.30
N ALA A 214 9.00 38.63 39.25
CA ALA A 214 9.28 39.27 40.53
C ALA A 214 10.26 40.43 40.33
N THR A 215 9.82 41.64 40.71
CA THR A 215 10.66 42.82 40.85
C THR A 215 11.58 42.70 42.06
N SER A 216 12.82 43.13 41.86
CA SER A 216 13.90 43.20 42.83
C SER A 216 13.54 44.01 44.08
N GLY A 217 13.83 43.45 45.25
CA GLY A 217 13.73 44.10 46.55
C GLY A 217 14.75 43.52 47.52
N VAL A 218 15.85 44.23 47.71
CA VAL A 218 16.91 43.95 48.67
C VAL A 218 16.42 44.21 50.11
N ARG A 219 16.60 43.27 51.04
CA ARG A 219 17.09 43.52 52.43
C ARG A 219 17.27 42.26 53.31
N SER A 220 18.52 42.11 53.77
CA SER A 220 19.04 41.71 55.10
C SER A 220 18.45 40.54 55.94
N ALA A 221 19.34 39.56 56.18
CA ALA A 221 19.82 39.04 57.49
C ALA A 221 18.95 38.13 58.40
N GLN A 222 19.30 36.82 58.34
CA GLN A 222 19.74 35.92 59.45
C GLN A 222 18.72 35.30 60.47
N PRO A 223 19.09 34.20 61.20
CA PRO A 223 18.39 32.90 61.09
C PRO A 223 17.87 32.28 62.41
N SER A 224 17.00 31.27 62.36
CA SER A 224 16.86 30.28 63.46
C SER A 224 16.15 28.96 63.10
N ARG A 225 16.87 27.85 63.36
CA ARG A 225 16.50 26.54 63.97
C ARG A 225 15.19 25.80 63.61
N ALA A 226 15.42 24.56 63.12
CA ALA A 226 14.92 23.24 63.57
C ALA A 226 13.41 22.97 63.75
N SER A 227 12.88 21.93 63.07
CA SER A 227 12.45 20.65 63.70
C SER A 227 11.43 19.86 62.84
N ALA A 228 11.72 18.57 62.68
CA ALA A 228 10.85 17.37 62.62
C ALA A 228 9.55 17.30 61.77
N ALA A 229 9.56 16.32 60.85
CA ALA A 229 8.59 15.23 60.61
C ALA A 229 7.11 15.38 61.02
N ALA A 230 6.19 15.08 60.09
CA ALA A 230 5.29 13.91 60.15
C ALA A 230 4.18 13.93 59.06
N ALA A 231 3.97 12.73 58.50
CA ALA A 231 2.71 12.08 58.13
C ALA A 231 1.70 12.70 57.13
N GLU A 232 1.39 11.88 56.12
CA GLU A 232 0.30 11.94 55.14
C GLU A 232 -1.10 11.72 55.78
N PRO A 233 -2.19 12.12 55.10
CA PRO A 233 -3.50 11.50 55.29
C PRO A 233 -3.86 10.58 54.11
N VAL A 234 -4.08 9.32 54.48
CA VAL A 234 -4.77 8.27 53.70
C VAL A 234 -6.26 8.62 53.64
N VAL A 235 -6.85 8.62 52.43
CA VAL A 235 -8.30 8.72 52.23
C VAL A 235 -8.86 7.34 51.91
N THR A 236 -9.67 6.81 52.82
CA THR A 236 -10.44 5.57 52.67
C THR A 236 -11.70 5.85 51.85
N ILE A 237 -11.85 5.22 50.68
CA ILE A 237 -13.12 5.21 49.95
C ILE A 237 -13.91 3.97 50.36
N ARG A 238 -15.14 4.23 50.81
CA ARG A 238 -16.12 3.29 51.33
C ARG A 238 -16.83 2.60 50.17
N GLU A 239 -16.84 1.28 50.23
CA GLU A 239 -17.55 0.35 49.36
C GLU A 239 -19.07 0.56 49.51
N LEU A 240 -19.77 0.76 48.38
CA LEU A 240 -21.23 0.72 48.30
C LEU A 240 -21.61 -0.40 47.33
N GLN A 241 -22.09 -1.50 47.92
CA GLN A 241 -22.81 -2.56 47.22
C GLN A 241 -24.22 -2.07 46.86
N SER A 242 -24.65 -2.37 45.64
CA SER A 242 -26.07 -2.54 45.32
C SER A 242 -26.22 -3.67 44.29
N ASP A 243 -26.92 -4.70 44.74
CA ASP A 243 -27.33 -5.92 44.05
C ASP A 243 -28.26 -5.71 42.85
N SER A 244 -28.46 -6.84 42.16
CA SER A 244 -29.56 -7.25 41.27
C SER A 244 -29.30 -7.05 39.76
N THR A 245 -28.77 -8.06 39.05
CA THR A 245 -29.46 -9.24 38.46
C THR A 245 -30.59 -8.88 37.49
N GLU A 246 -30.26 -8.84 36.20
CA GLU A 246 -31.12 -9.33 35.12
C GLU A 246 -30.24 -9.73 33.94
N ALA A 247 -30.19 -11.03 33.67
CA ALA A 247 -29.48 -11.65 32.57
C ALA A 247 -30.45 -11.75 31.40
N GLU A 248 -30.33 -10.86 30.42
CA GLU A 248 -31.11 -10.93 29.18
C GLU A 248 -30.46 -11.96 28.24
N SER A 249 -31.20 -13.05 28.05
CA SER A 249 -30.80 -14.20 27.24
C SER A 249 -31.16 -13.92 25.78
N ALA A 250 -30.18 -13.57 24.95
CA ALA A 250 -30.40 -13.43 23.52
C ALA A 250 -30.44 -14.82 22.84
N GLU A 251 -31.63 -15.23 22.45
CA GLU A 251 -31.92 -16.43 21.69
C GLU A 251 -31.33 -16.31 20.27
N VAL A 252 -30.31 -17.12 19.97
CA VAL A 252 -29.71 -17.23 18.65
C VAL A 252 -30.63 -18.09 17.79
N GLU A 253 -31.50 -17.45 17.02
CA GLU A 253 -32.32 -18.11 16.00
C GLU A 253 -31.40 -18.69 14.92
N ARG A 254 -31.27 -20.03 14.94
CA ARG A 254 -30.47 -20.80 14.00
C ARG A 254 -31.24 -20.88 12.68
N ILE A 255 -30.95 -19.98 11.75
CA ILE A 255 -31.53 -20.02 10.39
C ILE A 255 -31.00 -21.27 9.67
N GLU A 256 -31.85 -22.29 9.56
CA GLU A 256 -31.60 -23.49 8.77
C GLU A 256 -31.76 -23.16 7.28
N VAL A 257 -30.64 -22.98 6.57
CA VAL A 257 -30.65 -22.78 5.12
C VAL A 257 -30.87 -24.14 4.44
N LYS A 258 -32.09 -24.34 3.94
CA LYS A 258 -32.46 -25.52 3.15
C LYS A 258 -31.63 -25.54 1.85
N PRO A 259 -31.04 -26.69 1.44
CA PRO A 259 -30.27 -26.75 0.20
C PRO A 259 -31.22 -26.50 -0.98
N THR A 260 -30.97 -25.44 -1.74
CA THR A 260 -31.64 -25.23 -3.03
C THR A 260 -31.08 -26.20 -4.05
N ASP A 261 -31.99 -26.98 -4.61
CA ASP A 261 -31.78 -27.94 -5.68
C ASP A 261 -31.05 -27.30 -6.87
N VAL A 262 -29.88 -27.84 -7.22
CA VAL A 262 -29.07 -27.40 -8.36
C VAL A 262 -29.41 -28.29 -9.54
N SER A 263 -30.65 -28.23 -10.00
CA SER A 263 -31.07 -28.82 -11.25
C SER A 263 -32.03 -27.85 -11.93
N ASP A 264 -31.47 -26.86 -12.65
CA ASP A 264 -32.04 -26.28 -13.88
C ASP A 264 -31.23 -25.04 -14.32
N THR A 265 -29.93 -25.24 -14.54
CA THR A 265 -29.12 -24.25 -15.29
C THR A 265 -28.94 -24.77 -16.72
N PRO A 266 -29.50 -24.12 -17.76
CA PRO A 266 -29.30 -24.56 -19.13
C PRO A 266 -27.82 -24.50 -19.50
N ALA A 267 -27.33 -25.55 -20.16
CA ALA A 267 -25.94 -25.69 -20.58
C ALA A 267 -25.47 -24.45 -21.37
N ALA A 268 -24.39 -23.83 -20.89
CA ALA A 268 -23.77 -22.69 -21.56
C ALA A 268 -23.34 -23.10 -22.98
N ALA A 269 -23.84 -22.37 -23.98
CA ALA A 269 -23.43 -22.53 -25.36
C ALA A 269 -21.90 -22.36 -25.50
N PRO A 270 -21.23 -23.13 -26.38
CA PRO A 270 -19.79 -23.02 -26.56
C PRO A 270 -19.44 -21.60 -27.07
N PRO A 271 -18.31 -21.02 -26.65
CA PRO A 271 -17.93 -19.68 -27.06
C PRO A 271 -17.72 -19.64 -28.58
N ARG A 272 -18.38 -18.69 -29.26
CA ARG A 272 -18.09 -18.35 -30.66
C ARG A 272 -16.59 -18.09 -30.80
N GLN A 273 -15.89 -18.98 -31.51
CA GLN A 273 -14.54 -18.72 -31.98
C GLN A 273 -14.58 -17.43 -32.80
N ARG A 274 -13.83 -16.42 -32.36
CA ARG A 274 -13.68 -15.20 -33.14
C ARG A 274 -12.59 -15.45 -34.18
N GLU A 275 -13.00 -15.63 -35.43
CA GLU A 275 -12.16 -15.81 -36.61
C GLU A 275 -11.42 -14.51 -36.96
N TRP A 276 -10.28 -14.23 -36.32
CA TRP A 276 -9.41 -13.11 -36.72
C TRP A 276 -8.21 -13.56 -37.58
N TYR A 277 -8.17 -14.82 -38.01
CA TYR A 277 -7.00 -15.43 -38.67
C TYR A 277 -7.25 -15.93 -40.11
N GLN A 278 -8.36 -15.59 -40.74
CA GLN A 278 -8.67 -16.11 -42.10
C GLN A 278 -8.23 -15.21 -43.26
N HIS A 279 -7.62 -14.04 -43.03
CA HIS A 279 -7.35 -13.06 -44.10
C HIS A 279 -5.90 -12.53 -44.14
N TRP A 280 -4.97 -13.12 -43.40
CA TRP A 280 -3.55 -12.73 -43.41
C TRP A 280 -2.90 -12.82 -44.81
N TRP A 281 -3.40 -13.69 -45.69
CA TRP A 281 -2.97 -13.80 -47.08
C TRP A 281 -3.35 -12.58 -47.96
N LEU A 282 -4.39 -11.81 -47.61
CA LEU A 282 -4.72 -10.56 -48.32
C LEU A 282 -3.64 -9.48 -48.13
N TRP A 283 -2.93 -9.50 -46.99
CA TRP A 283 -1.78 -8.61 -46.76
C TRP A 283 -0.55 -9.03 -47.58
N LEU A 284 -0.37 -10.33 -47.83
CA LEU A 284 0.69 -10.83 -48.72
C LEU A 284 0.47 -10.35 -50.17
N ILE A 285 -0.78 -10.26 -50.63
CA ILE A 285 -1.13 -9.77 -51.97
C ILE A 285 -0.77 -8.27 -52.13
N ILE A 286 -0.93 -7.47 -51.08
CA ILE A 286 -0.59 -6.03 -51.10
C ILE A 286 0.94 -5.82 -51.11
N VAL A 287 1.70 -6.70 -50.45
CA VAL A 287 3.16 -6.58 -50.36
C VAL A 287 3.87 -7.18 -51.60
N LEU A 288 3.25 -8.13 -52.29
CA LEU A 288 3.85 -8.84 -53.43
C LEU A 288 3.36 -8.42 -54.81
N LEU A 289 2.34 -7.56 -54.92
CA LEU A 289 1.97 -6.94 -56.20
C LEU A 289 2.79 -5.67 -56.43
N PRO A 290 3.67 -5.63 -57.44
CA PRO A 290 4.35 -4.40 -57.82
C PRO A 290 3.30 -3.52 -58.52
N ILE A 291 2.67 -2.61 -57.77
CA ILE A 291 1.71 -1.66 -58.32
C ILE A 291 2.50 -0.40 -58.72
N PRO A 292 2.84 -0.19 -60.01
CA PRO A 292 3.84 0.80 -60.44
C PRO A 292 3.33 2.25 -60.42
N TRP A 293 2.07 2.47 -60.04
CA TRP A 293 1.38 3.76 -60.07
C TRP A 293 0.91 4.24 -58.68
N ILE A 294 1.26 3.52 -57.61
CA ILE A 294 1.06 4.04 -56.25
C ILE A 294 2.25 4.94 -55.92
N ASP A 295 1.96 6.24 -55.82
CA ASP A 295 2.92 7.24 -55.42
C ASP A 295 3.17 7.10 -53.91
N TRP A 296 4.17 6.27 -53.54
CA TRP A 296 4.46 5.90 -52.14
C TRP A 296 4.81 7.10 -51.25
N ILE A 297 5.08 8.27 -51.86
CA ILE A 297 5.28 9.55 -51.18
C ILE A 297 3.95 10.15 -50.65
N ALA A 298 2.80 9.80 -51.25
CA ALA A 298 1.50 10.35 -50.87
C ALA A 298 0.86 9.64 -49.65
N ILE A 299 1.24 8.39 -49.37
CA ILE A 299 0.66 7.57 -48.29
C ILE A 299 0.96 8.16 -46.89
N PRO A 300 2.20 8.60 -46.57
CA PRO A 300 2.50 9.24 -45.29
C PRO A 300 1.70 10.54 -45.06
N LEU A 301 1.43 11.30 -46.11
CA LEU A 301 0.63 12.54 -46.04
C LEU A 301 -0.84 12.23 -45.75
N LEU A 302 -1.41 11.17 -46.34
CA LEU A 302 -2.80 10.77 -46.11
C LEU A 302 -3.04 10.29 -44.67
N ILE A 303 -2.06 9.59 -44.07
CA ILE A 303 -2.11 9.12 -42.68
C ILE A 303 -2.14 10.29 -41.67
N TYR A 304 -1.54 11.43 -42.03
CA TYR A 304 -1.49 12.61 -41.17
C TYR A 304 -2.87 13.29 -40.99
N TYR A 305 -3.75 13.18 -41.99
CA TYR A 305 -5.08 13.79 -41.99
C TYR A 305 -6.20 12.88 -41.44
N LEU A 306 -5.90 11.62 -41.13
CA LEU A 306 -6.86 10.71 -40.50
C LEU A 306 -6.93 10.92 -38.97
N PRO A 307 -8.11 10.75 -38.33
CA PRO A 307 -8.35 11.11 -36.93
C PRO A 307 -7.80 10.06 -35.94
N PHE A 308 -6.56 9.61 -36.14
CA PHE A 308 -5.89 8.67 -35.25
C PHE A 308 -5.16 9.38 -34.11
N THR A 309 -5.10 8.70 -32.96
CA THR A 309 -4.33 9.19 -31.80
C THR A 309 -2.84 9.28 -32.11
N ALA A 310 -2.11 10.15 -31.42
CA ALA A 310 -0.68 10.37 -31.64
C ALA A 310 0.15 9.07 -31.55
N LYS A 311 -0.23 8.16 -30.65
CA LYS A 311 0.43 6.86 -30.47
C LYS A 311 0.23 5.94 -31.68
N THR A 312 -0.97 5.95 -32.27
CA THR A 312 -1.29 5.21 -33.50
C THR A 312 -0.55 5.78 -34.70
N ARG A 313 -0.44 7.11 -34.82
CA ARG A 313 0.34 7.76 -35.89
C ARG A 313 1.84 7.40 -35.83
N ALA A 314 2.41 7.35 -34.63
CA ALA A 314 3.81 6.99 -34.43
C ALA A 314 4.13 5.54 -34.86
N ILE A 315 3.24 4.60 -34.54
CA ILE A 315 3.39 3.19 -34.95
C ILE A 315 3.28 3.05 -36.47
N ILE A 316 2.28 3.68 -37.08
CA ILE A 316 2.11 3.62 -38.53
C ILE A 316 3.32 4.24 -39.24
N GLY A 317 3.78 5.42 -38.79
CA GLY A 317 4.96 6.09 -39.37
C GLY A 317 6.24 5.25 -39.28
N ALA A 318 6.49 4.58 -38.15
CA ALA A 318 7.64 3.70 -38.00
C ALA A 318 7.58 2.49 -38.94
N THR A 319 6.38 1.94 -39.14
CA THR A 319 6.19 0.77 -40.01
C THR A 319 6.32 1.15 -41.49
N THR A 320 5.77 2.29 -41.90
CA THR A 320 5.90 2.83 -43.26
C THR A 320 7.35 3.20 -43.57
N GLY A 321 8.08 3.78 -42.63
CA GLY A 321 9.50 4.12 -42.81
C GLY A 321 10.38 2.90 -43.06
N VAL A 322 10.14 1.80 -42.35
CA VAL A 322 10.85 0.53 -42.58
C VAL A 322 10.55 -0.03 -43.95
N ILE A 323 9.28 -0.04 -44.38
CA ILE A 323 8.87 -0.56 -45.70
C ILE A 323 9.51 0.27 -46.82
N VAL A 324 9.51 1.60 -46.71
CA VAL A 324 10.15 2.50 -47.69
C VAL A 324 11.66 2.25 -47.76
N LEU A 325 12.33 2.09 -46.61
CA LEU A 325 13.76 1.79 -46.56
C LEU A 325 14.11 0.46 -47.24
N PHE A 326 13.32 -0.59 -47.00
CA PHE A 326 13.50 -1.88 -47.66
C PHE A 326 13.23 -1.79 -49.18
N GLY A 327 12.25 -0.99 -49.60
CA GLY A 327 11.98 -0.73 -51.02
C GLY A 327 13.15 -0.05 -51.73
N PHE A 328 13.76 0.97 -51.11
CA PHE A 328 14.96 1.63 -51.67
C PHE A 328 16.18 0.71 -51.72
N ILE A 329 16.36 -0.15 -50.71
CA ILE A 329 17.44 -1.13 -50.68
C ILE A 329 17.27 -2.18 -51.79
N ALA A 330 16.07 -2.70 -52.00
CA ALA A 330 15.79 -3.65 -53.08
C ALA A 330 16.07 -3.02 -54.46
N MET A 331 15.60 -1.78 -54.68
CA MET A 331 15.83 -1.04 -55.92
C MET A 331 17.33 -0.76 -56.17
N ALA A 332 18.11 -0.45 -55.12
CA ALA A 332 19.55 -0.24 -55.22
C ALA A 332 20.34 -1.54 -55.48
N LEU A 333 19.80 -2.69 -55.08
CA LEU A 333 20.38 -4.01 -55.30
C LEU A 333 19.91 -4.68 -56.61
N GLY A 334 18.99 -4.05 -57.36
CA GLY A 334 18.46 -4.56 -58.62
C GLY A 334 17.61 -5.82 -58.47
N ILE A 335 17.00 -6.02 -57.30
CA ILE A 335 16.06 -7.11 -56.97
C ILE A 335 14.64 -6.55 -57.04
#